data_AF-A0A0K0CUY5-F1
#
_entry.id   AF-A0A0K0CUY5-F1
#
_cell.length_a   1.000
_cell.length_b   1.000
_cell.length_c   1.000
_cell.angle_alpha   90.00
_cell.angle_beta   90.00
_cell.angle_gamma   90.00
#
_symmetry.space_group_name_H-M   'P 1'
#
loop_
_entity.id
_entity.type
_entity.pdbx_description
1 polymer ?
#
loop_
_entity_poly.entity_id
_entity_poly.type
_entity_poly.pdbx_seq_one_letter_code
_entity_poly.pdbx_strand_id
1 'polypeptide(L)'
;MRLDGFFCEFKPEDKMEFLKQIYEKGVRNIEMESTCFSAMTYRAGVKGENQLRCLPAIVCVALLNRMEGDQVKIEHNLYLEYEERPFRVVTALIRKQLGI
;
A
#
# COMPACT_ATOMS: atom_id res chain seq x y z
N MET A 1 -7.44 8.85 9.16
CA MET A 1 -7.37 10.29 8.78
C MET A 1 -6.21 10.95 9.51
N ARG A 2 -5.58 11.99 8.96
CA ARG A 2 -4.43 12.65 9.58
C ARG A 2 -4.85 13.93 10.31
N LEU A 3 -4.15 14.31 11.38
CA LEU A 3 -4.44 15.52 12.17
C LEU A 3 -3.51 16.70 11.87
N ASP A 4 -2.63 16.55 10.88
CA ASP A 4 -1.55 17.48 10.56
C ASP A 4 -1.73 18.17 9.20
N GLY A 5 -2.96 18.19 8.71
CA GLY A 5 -3.37 19.02 7.57
C GLY A 5 -3.71 20.44 8.02
N PHE A 6 -3.88 21.34 7.06
CA PHE A 6 -4.28 22.72 7.34
C PHE A 6 -5.70 22.81 7.92
N PHE A 7 -6.61 21.96 7.44
CA PHE A 7 -7.97 21.82 7.95
C PHE A 7 -8.12 20.47 8.67
N CYS A 8 -8.74 20.49 9.86
CA CYS A 8 -9.05 19.28 10.63
C CYS A 8 -10.31 19.49 11.46
N GLU A 9 -11.41 18.83 11.07
CA GLU A 9 -12.72 18.95 11.72
C GLU A 9 -13.05 17.75 12.66
N PHE A 10 -12.08 16.86 12.87
CA PHE A 10 -12.23 15.67 13.72
C PHE A 10 -11.16 15.65 14.81
N LYS A 11 -11.46 14.97 15.91
CA LYS A 11 -10.58 14.83 17.06
C LYS A 11 -9.64 13.63 16.92
N PRO A 12 -8.56 13.55 17.72
CA PRO A 12 -7.69 12.38 17.75
C PRO A 12 -8.42 11.08 18.05
N GLU A 13 -9.46 11.11 18.89
CA GLU A 13 -10.26 9.94 19.25
C GLU A 13 -11.03 9.41 18.03
N ASP A 14 -11.67 10.30 17.26
CA ASP A 14 -12.41 9.95 16.04
C ASP A 14 -11.50 9.29 15.00
N LYS A 15 -10.27 9.83 14.84
CA LYS A 15 -9.23 9.23 13.99
C LYS A 15 -8.93 7.80 14.45
N MET A 16 -8.67 7.61 15.75
CA MET A 16 -8.24 6.32 16.27
C MET A 16 -9.35 5.28 16.23
N GLU A 17 -10.60 5.70 16.48
CA GLU A 17 -11.77 4.85 16.31
C GLU A 17 -11.89 4.38 14.85
N PHE A 18 -11.81 5.30 13.89
CA PHE A 18 -11.86 4.95 12.46
C PHE A 18 -10.73 3.98 12.06
N LEU A 19 -9.50 4.23 12.51
CA LEU A 19 -8.36 3.35 12.21
C LEU A 19 -8.54 1.94 12.80
N LYS A 20 -9.10 1.82 14.01
CA LYS A 20 -9.41 0.52 14.62
C LYS A 20 -10.49 -0.21 13.84
N GLN A 21 -11.57 0.49 13.48
CA GLN A 21 -12.65 -0.09 12.68
C GLN A 21 -12.18 -0.67 11.34
N ILE A 22 -11.31 0.03 10.60
CA ILE A 22 -10.79 -0.51 9.32
C ILE A 22 -9.79 -1.66 9.55
N TYR A 23 -9.03 -1.62 10.64
CA TYR A 23 -8.10 -2.69 10.99
C TYR A 23 -8.85 -4.00 11.32
N GLU A 24 -9.96 -3.91 12.07
CA GLU A 24 -10.87 -5.02 12.34
C GLU A 24 -11.49 -5.58 11.06
N LYS A 25 -11.73 -4.74 10.05
CA LYS A 25 -12.17 -5.14 8.71
C LYS A 25 -11.05 -5.71 7.82
N GLY A 26 -9.84 -5.85 8.33
CA GLY A 26 -8.71 -6.48 7.62
C GLY A 26 -7.79 -5.51 6.88
N VAL A 27 -8.02 -4.19 6.93
CA VAL A 27 -7.11 -3.20 6.32
C VAL A 27 -5.77 -3.19 7.05
N ARG A 28 -4.67 -3.18 6.31
CA ARG A 28 -3.30 -3.19 6.88
C ARG A 28 -2.42 -2.03 6.42
N ASN A 29 -2.76 -1.39 5.31
CA ASN A 29 -2.10 -0.19 4.81
C ASN A 29 -3.11 0.75 4.14
N ILE A 30 -2.69 1.97 3.85
CA ILE A 30 -3.49 3.00 3.18
C ILE A 30 -2.60 3.67 2.13
N GLU A 31 -3.04 3.70 0.89
CA GLU A 31 -2.41 4.37 -0.26
C GLU A 31 -3.52 5.00 -1.14
N MET A 32 -3.20 5.50 -2.34
CA MET A 32 -4.13 6.37 -3.09
C MET A 32 -4.42 5.90 -4.53
N GLU A 33 -3.83 4.79 -4.99
CA GLU A 33 -3.82 4.40 -6.39
C GLU A 33 -4.50 3.04 -6.64
N SER A 34 -4.53 2.14 -5.66
CA SER A 34 -4.89 0.72 -5.83
C SER A 34 -6.30 0.50 -6.34
N THR A 35 -7.27 1.31 -5.90
CA THR A 35 -8.69 1.18 -6.33
C THR A 35 -8.82 1.41 -7.83
N CYS A 36 -8.24 2.50 -8.34
CA CYS A 36 -8.30 2.82 -9.76
C CYS A 36 -7.49 1.81 -10.58
N PHE A 37 -6.26 1.51 -10.14
CA PHE A 37 -5.39 0.55 -10.79
C PHE A 37 -6.04 -0.83 -10.92
N SER A 38 -6.57 -1.37 -9.82
CA SER A 38 -7.20 -2.69 -9.80
C SER A 38 -8.46 -2.74 -10.67
N ALA A 39 -9.32 -1.73 -10.62
CA ALA A 39 -10.53 -1.67 -11.44
C ALA A 39 -10.20 -1.63 -12.95
N MET A 40 -9.24 -0.78 -13.35
CA MET A 40 -8.85 -0.64 -14.76
C MET A 40 -8.18 -1.90 -15.30
N THR A 41 -7.22 -2.47 -14.58
CA THR A 41 -6.48 -3.67 -14.99
C THR A 41 -7.37 -4.91 -15.02
N TYR A 42 -8.26 -5.05 -14.03
CA TYR A 42 -9.33 -6.04 -14.05
C TYR A 42 -10.14 -5.87 -15.34
N ARG A 43 -10.71 -4.69 -15.60
CA ARG A 43 -11.52 -4.43 -16.80
C ARG A 43 -10.78 -4.70 -18.11
N ALA A 44 -9.50 -4.34 -18.21
CA ALA A 44 -8.67 -4.58 -19.40
C ALA A 44 -8.44 -6.07 -19.69
N GLY A 45 -8.64 -6.94 -18.69
CA GLY A 45 -8.54 -8.38 -18.87
C GLY A 45 -7.11 -8.86 -19.14
N VAL A 46 -6.11 -8.22 -18.52
CA VAL A 46 -4.70 -8.57 -18.67
C VAL A 46 -4.52 -10.08 -18.44
N LYS A 47 -3.96 -10.77 -19.43
CA LYS A 47 -3.76 -12.22 -19.43
C LYS A 47 -2.31 -12.56 -19.09
N GLY A 48 -2.12 -13.61 -18.29
CA GLY A 48 -0.81 -14.20 -18.06
C GLY A 48 -0.45 -15.24 -19.12
N GLU A 49 0.67 -15.92 -18.92
CA GLU A 49 1.20 -16.99 -19.78
C GLU A 49 0.15 -18.08 -20.08
N ASN A 50 -0.63 -18.47 -19.08
CA ASN A 50 -1.67 -19.51 -19.21
C ASN A 50 -2.95 -19.04 -19.92
N GLN A 51 -2.94 -17.84 -20.55
CA GLN A 51 -4.08 -17.14 -21.16
C GLN A 51 -5.28 -16.89 -20.23
N LEU A 52 -5.20 -17.30 -18.96
CA LEU A 52 -6.13 -16.92 -17.92
C LEU A 52 -5.91 -15.45 -17.56
N ARG A 53 -7.02 -14.81 -17.19
CA ARG A 53 -7.02 -13.45 -16.68
C ARG A 53 -6.25 -13.39 -15.37
N CYS A 54 -5.23 -12.54 -15.32
CA CYS A 54 -4.51 -12.25 -14.09
C CYS A 54 -5.33 -11.30 -13.23
N LEU A 55 -5.31 -11.54 -11.92
CA LEU A 55 -5.76 -10.54 -10.97
C LEU A 55 -4.63 -9.50 -10.81
N PRO A 56 -4.98 -8.21 -10.67
CA PRO A 56 -3.99 -7.20 -10.34
C PRO A 56 -3.38 -7.50 -8.97
N ALA A 57 -2.07 -7.38 -8.89
CA ALA A 57 -1.33 -7.41 -7.64
C ALA A 57 -0.84 -6.01 -7.32
N ILE A 58 -0.95 -5.63 -6.05
CA ILE A 58 -0.44 -4.36 -5.52
C ILE A 58 0.55 -4.72 -4.42
N VAL A 59 1.78 -4.19 -4.53
CA VAL A 59 2.84 -4.41 -3.54
C VAL A 59 3.30 -3.05 -3.03
N CYS A 60 3.03 -2.78 -1.77
CA CYS A 60 3.39 -1.53 -1.10
C CYS A 60 4.26 -1.82 0.12
N VAL A 61 5.08 -0.84 0.50
CA VAL A 61 5.77 -0.80 1.79
C VAL A 61 5.06 0.19 2.72
N ALA A 62 4.97 -0.12 4.01
CA ALA A 62 4.44 0.80 5.00
C ALA A 62 5.58 1.70 5.54
N LEU A 63 5.46 3.01 5.35
CA LEU A 63 6.44 4.00 5.79
C LEU A 63 6.16 4.54 7.20
N LEU A 64 5.04 4.18 7.82
CA LEU A 64 4.73 4.51 9.21
C LEU A 64 3.59 3.64 9.73
N ASN A 65 3.51 3.49 11.05
CA ASN A 65 2.32 2.98 11.71
C ASN A 65 1.36 4.14 12.02
N ARG A 66 0.20 4.17 11.34
CA ARG A 66 -0.81 5.23 11.52
C ARG A 66 -1.47 5.24 12.90
N MET A 67 -1.36 4.16 13.65
CA MET A 67 -1.79 4.09 15.05
C MET A 67 -0.83 4.82 16.00
N GLU A 68 0.40 5.07 15.57
CA GLU A 68 1.46 5.70 16.39
C GLU A 68 1.73 7.15 15.99
N GLY A 69 1.28 7.58 14.82
CA GLY A 69 1.48 8.96 14.36
C GLY A 69 0.95 9.22 12.95
N ASP A 70 1.07 10.48 12.53
CA ASP A 70 0.76 10.90 11.15
C ASP A 70 1.99 11.30 10.36
N GLN A 71 3.00 11.90 11.00
CA GLN A 71 4.23 12.30 10.32
C GLN A 71 5.16 11.11 10.08
N VAL A 72 5.73 11.03 8.87
CA VAL A 72 6.79 10.07 8.57
C VAL A 72 8.07 10.58 9.22
N LYS A 73 8.51 9.91 10.28
CA LYS A 73 9.72 10.26 11.04
C LYS A 73 10.73 9.12 10.90
N ILE A 74 11.32 8.99 9.72
CA ILE A 74 12.30 7.97 9.38
C ILE A 74 13.57 8.66 8.88
N GLU A 75 14.73 8.18 9.32
CA GLU A 75 16.02 8.63 8.79
C GLU A 75 16.11 8.40 7.29
N HIS A 76 16.70 9.35 6.55
CA HIS A 76 16.69 9.35 5.09
C HIS A 76 17.20 8.03 4.47
N ASN A 77 18.30 7.48 4.99
CA ASN A 77 18.86 6.22 4.49
C ASN A 77 17.92 5.03 4.70
N LEU A 78 17.19 5.01 5.82
CA LEU A 78 16.23 3.95 6.13
C LEU A 78 14.96 4.09 5.28
N TYR A 79 14.55 5.33 4.99
CA TYR A 79 13.45 5.63 4.09
C TYR A 79 13.74 5.09 2.68
N LEU A 80 14.94 5.35 2.14
CA LEU A 80 15.38 4.81 0.85
C LEU A 80 15.40 3.27 0.85
N GLU A 81 15.89 2.65 1.92
CA GLU A 81 15.88 1.20 2.04
C GLU A 81 14.45 0.62 2.01
N TYR A 82 13.49 1.28 2.65
CA TYR A 82 12.09 0.85 2.65
C TYR A 82 11.49 0.93 1.24
N GLU A 83 11.74 2.01 0.52
CA GLU A 83 11.27 2.19 -0.86
C GLU A 83 11.79 1.11 -1.82
N GLU A 84 12.97 0.53 -1.57
CA GLU A 84 13.49 -0.58 -2.38
C GLU A 84 12.77 -1.92 -2.15
N ARG A 85 12.15 -2.13 -0.98
CA ARG A 85 11.60 -3.44 -0.59
C ARG A 85 10.53 -3.98 -1.56
N PRO A 86 9.55 -3.18 -2.04
CA PRO A 86 8.61 -3.65 -3.05
C PRO A 86 9.30 -4.13 -4.34
N PHE A 87 10.32 -3.39 -4.80
CA PHE A 87 11.07 -3.76 -6.01
C PHE A 87 11.84 -5.06 -5.81
N ARG A 88 12.45 -5.28 -4.64
CA ARG A 88 13.14 -6.54 -4.32
C ARG A 88 12.20 -7.74 -4.43
N VAL A 89 10.97 -7.63 -3.92
CA VAL A 89 9.96 -8.70 -4.01
C VAL A 89 9.51 -8.93 -5.45
N VAL A 90 9.18 -7.86 -6.18
CA VAL A 90 8.68 -7.96 -7.56
C VAL A 90 9.77 -8.50 -8.50
N THR A 91 11.00 -8.00 -8.39
CA THR A 91 12.13 -8.47 -9.20
C THR A 91 12.48 -9.92 -8.89
N ALA A 92 12.48 -10.35 -7.64
CA ALA A 92 12.69 -11.75 -7.28
C ALA A 92 11.60 -12.66 -7.88
N LEU A 93 10.34 -12.23 -7.88
CA LEU A 93 9.24 -12.96 -8.51
C LEU A 93 9.43 -13.05 -10.03
N ILE A 94 9.76 -11.94 -10.70
CA ILE A 94 9.99 -11.90 -12.15
C ILE A 94 11.14 -12.83 -12.53
N ARG A 95 12.26 -12.75 -11.80
CA ARG A 95 13.43 -13.62 -11.98
C ARG A 95 13.08 -15.09 -11.90
N LYS A 96 12.32 -15.46 -10.87
CA LYS A 96 11.82 -16.83 -10.69
C LYS A 96 10.95 -17.30 -11.86
N GLN A 97 10.06 -16.44 -12.36
CA GLN A 97 9.18 -16.81 -13.48
C GLN A 97 9.92 -16.89 -14.82
N LEU A 98 10.96 -16.09 -15.02
CA LEU A 98 11.77 -16.10 -16.24
C LEU A 98 12.96 -17.07 -16.18
N GLY A 99 13.23 -17.68 -15.02
CA GLY A 99 14.36 -18.60 -14.84
C GLY A 99 15.74 -17.95 -14.86
N ILE A 100 15.86 -16.69 -14.40
CA ILE A 100 17.11 -15.88 -14.41
C ILE A 100 17.57 -15.40 -13.02
#